data_AF-A0A529KDI0-F1
#
_entry.id   AF-A0A529KDI0-F1
#
_cell.length_a   1.000
_cell.length_b   1.000
_cell.length_c   1.000
_cell.angle_alpha   90.00
_cell.angle_beta   90.00
_cell.angle_gamma   90.00
#
_symmetry.space_group_name_H-M   'P 1'
#
loop_
_entity.id
_entity.type
_entity.pdbx_description
1 polymer ?
#
loop_
_entity_poly.entity_id
_entity_poly.type
_entity_poly.pdbx_seq_one_letter_code
_entity_poly.pdbx_strand_id
1 'polypeptide(L)'
;MTARQMSLTAELVARCWREIEDAGPNPDAAHLDDRDYDAMLDEFQAELPASEPLWLFGYGSLIWKPEIDHVEERVAVARGWHRSFCMNMTRWRGTKQSPGLMMALDRGGQCKG
;
A
#
# COMPACT_ATOMS: atom_id res chain seq x y z
N MET A 1 -1.43 -31.53 7.08
CA MET A 1 -2.40 -30.44 6.84
C MET A 1 -2.65 -30.37 5.34
N THR A 2 -3.88 -30.54 4.88
CA THR A 2 -4.24 -30.38 3.48
C THR A 2 -4.04 -28.92 3.09
N ALA A 3 -3.31 -28.64 2.01
CA ALA A 3 -3.13 -27.27 1.55
C ALA A 3 -4.49 -26.63 1.30
N ARG A 4 -4.72 -25.45 1.87
CA ARG A 4 -5.97 -24.71 1.65
C ARG A 4 -6.09 -24.41 0.15
N GLN A 5 -7.19 -24.86 -0.47
CA GLN A 5 -7.46 -24.54 -1.86
C GLN A 5 -7.75 -23.03 -1.99
N MET A 6 -7.01 -22.36 -2.87
CA MET A 6 -7.19 -20.94 -3.16
C MET A 6 -8.52 -20.73 -3.90
N SER A 7 -9.38 -19.85 -3.37
CA SER A 7 -10.62 -19.45 -4.05
C SER A 7 -10.35 -18.52 -5.26
N LEU A 8 -9.23 -17.79 -5.24
CA LEU A 8 -8.78 -16.97 -6.36
C LEU A 8 -7.96 -17.82 -7.32
N THR A 9 -8.48 -18.05 -8.53
CA THR A 9 -7.82 -18.82 -9.59
C THR A 9 -7.22 -17.90 -10.65
N ALA A 10 -6.26 -18.42 -11.43
CA ALA A 10 -5.70 -17.68 -12.57
C ALA A 10 -6.78 -17.28 -13.59
N GLU A 11 -7.81 -18.11 -13.79
CA GLU A 11 -8.94 -17.78 -14.66
C GLU A 11 -9.73 -16.57 -14.14
N LEU A 12 -9.98 -16.50 -12.82
CA LEU A 12 -10.65 -15.35 -12.21
C LEU A 12 -9.80 -14.08 -12.33
N VAL A 13 -8.49 -14.18 -12.18
CA VAL A 13 -7.56 -13.05 -12.37
C VAL A 13 -7.56 -12.58 -13.84
N ALA A 14 -7.55 -13.51 -14.80
CA ALA A 14 -7.57 -13.19 -16.23
C ALA A 14 -8.82 -12.41 -16.65
N ARG A 15 -9.97 -12.60 -15.96
CA ARG A 15 -11.21 -11.86 -16.23
C ARG A 15 -11.16 -10.38 -15.85
N CYS A 16 -10.26 -9.98 -14.94
CA CYS A 16 -10.12 -8.59 -14.50
C CYS A 16 -8.78 -7.95 -14.90
N TRP A 17 -7.84 -8.74 -15.43
CA TRP A 17 -6.57 -8.23 -15.91
C TRP A 17 -6.75 -7.43 -17.19
N ARG A 18 -6.11 -6.26 -17.23
CA ARG A 18 -5.91 -5.47 -18.44
C ARG A 18 -4.57 -4.76 -18.33
N GLU A 19 -3.91 -4.58 -19.46
CA GLU A 19 -2.76 -3.69 -19.54
C GLU A 19 -3.23 -2.24 -19.42
N ILE A 20 -2.53 -1.46 -18.59
CA ILE A 20 -2.83 -0.04 -18.37
C ILE A 20 -1.51 0.68 -18.56
N GLU A 21 -1.43 1.48 -19.61
CA GLU A 21 -0.29 2.37 -19.82
C GLU A 21 -0.29 3.45 -18.73
N ASP A 22 0.88 3.68 -18.15
CA ASP A 22 1.04 4.72 -17.16
C ASP A 22 1.21 6.09 -17.85
N ALA A 23 0.12 6.86 -17.87
CA ALA A 23 0.10 8.21 -18.42
C ALA A 23 0.91 9.25 -17.60
N GLY A 24 1.54 8.81 -16.50
CA GLY A 24 2.30 9.68 -15.61
C GLY A 24 1.44 10.40 -14.56
N PRO A 25 2.07 11.28 -13.76
CA PRO A 25 1.38 12.05 -12.73
C PRO A 25 0.35 13.01 -13.35
N ASN A 26 -0.72 13.31 -12.59
CA ASN A 26 -1.74 14.26 -13.04
C ASN A 26 -1.16 15.68 -13.13
N PRO A 27 -1.08 16.33 -14.31
CA PRO A 27 -0.41 17.64 -14.44
C PRO A 27 -1.10 18.76 -13.64
N ASP A 28 -2.39 18.60 -13.34
CA ASP A 28 -3.17 19.59 -12.58
C ASP A 28 -3.08 19.40 -11.05
N ALA A 29 -2.42 18.34 -10.59
CA ALA A 29 -2.22 18.11 -9.16
C ALA A 29 -0.91 18.75 -8.69
N ALA A 30 -0.93 19.31 -7.48
CA ALA A 30 0.30 19.65 -6.78
C ALA A 30 1.01 18.35 -6.38
N HIS A 31 2.19 18.11 -6.95
CA HIS A 31 3.05 16.99 -6.57
C HIS A 31 4.11 17.49 -5.60
N LEU A 32 4.42 16.63 -4.63
CA LEU A 32 5.55 16.86 -3.73
C LEU A 32 6.85 16.77 -4.53
N ASP A 33 7.75 17.70 -4.27
CA ASP A 33 9.14 17.62 -4.72
C ASP A 33 10.07 17.19 -3.59
N ASP A 34 11.36 17.03 -3.90
CA ASP A 34 12.36 16.55 -2.95
C ASP A 34 12.42 17.41 -1.67
N ARG A 35 12.17 18.73 -1.77
CA ARG A 35 12.19 19.63 -0.61
C ARG A 35 10.99 19.42 0.31
N ASP A 36 9.84 19.09 -0.27
CA ASP A 36 8.66 18.74 0.52
C ASP A 36 8.91 17.45 1.29
N TYR A 37 9.54 16.45 0.66
CA TYR A 37 9.91 15.22 1.33
C TYR A 37 10.96 15.43 2.42
N ASP A 38 11.99 16.25 2.16
CA ASP A 38 13.02 16.59 3.15
C ASP A 38 12.39 17.25 4.39
N ALA A 39 11.48 18.21 4.20
CA ALA A 39 10.78 18.86 5.31
C ALA A 39 9.93 17.87 6.13
N MET A 40 9.20 16.97 5.47
CA MET A 40 8.43 15.92 6.16
C MET A 40 9.34 14.96 6.94
N LEU A 41 10.53 14.66 6.41
CA LEU A 41 11.51 13.82 7.08
C LEU A 41 12.09 14.49 8.31
N ASP A 42 12.43 15.78 8.24
CA ASP A 42 12.92 16.55 9.39
C ASP A 42 11.88 16.58 10.52
N GLU A 43 10.62 16.83 10.19
CA GLU A 43 9.51 16.80 11.16
C GLU A 43 9.33 15.42 11.78
N PHE A 44 9.29 14.37 10.95
CA PHE A 44 9.11 13.00 11.42
C PHE A 44 10.28 12.54 12.30
N GLN A 45 11.53 12.85 11.91
CA GLN A 45 12.72 12.51 12.68
C GLN A 45 12.73 13.16 14.06
N ALA A 46 12.21 14.38 14.20
CA ALA A 46 12.11 15.05 15.48
C ALA A 46 11.17 14.34 16.47
N GLU A 47 10.19 13.58 15.97
CA GLU A 47 9.25 12.79 16.78
C GLU A 47 9.75 11.37 17.07
N LEU A 48 10.79 10.91 16.37
CA LEU A 48 11.29 9.54 16.55
C LEU A 48 11.96 9.37 17.92
N PRO A 49 11.67 8.28 18.65
CA PRO A 49 12.39 7.94 19.86
C PRO A 49 13.87 7.68 19.55
N ALA A 50 14.76 8.39 20.25
CA ALA A 50 16.20 8.35 20.01
C ALA A 50 16.88 6.97 20.19
N SER A 51 16.17 5.99 20.77
CA SER A 51 16.74 4.69 21.13
C SER A 51 15.89 3.48 20.70
N GLU A 52 14.78 3.70 20.00
CA GLU A 52 13.91 2.60 19.56
C GLU A 52 13.91 2.48 18.03
N PRO A 53 13.86 1.24 17.49
CA PRO A 53 13.76 1.04 16.05
C PRO A 53 12.39 1.49 15.52
N LEU A 54 12.39 2.06 14.31
CA LEU A 54 11.16 2.37 13.58
C LEU A 54 10.56 1.09 12.99
N TRP A 55 9.29 0.84 13.30
CA TRP A 55 8.52 -0.23 12.69
C TRP A 55 7.57 0.32 11.63
N LEU A 56 7.63 -0.22 10.41
CA LEU A 56 6.66 0.03 9.35
C LEU A 56 5.66 -1.13 9.28
N PHE A 57 4.36 -0.83 9.40
CA PHE A 57 3.33 -1.85 9.24
C PHE A 57 2.97 -2.04 7.76
N GLY A 58 3.42 -3.14 7.16
CA GLY A 58 3.05 -3.55 5.81
C GLY A 58 1.65 -4.19 5.78
N TYR A 59 0.70 -3.60 5.05
CA TYR A 59 -0.65 -4.18 4.88
C TYR A 59 -0.94 -4.63 3.44
N GLY A 60 -0.12 -4.23 2.47
CA GLY A 60 -0.35 -4.40 1.04
C GLY A 60 0.87 -4.99 0.31
N SER A 61 1.32 -4.33 -0.77
CA SER A 61 2.43 -4.81 -1.59
C SER A 61 3.73 -5.00 -0.83
N LEU A 62 3.98 -4.17 0.20
CA LEU A 62 5.18 -4.26 1.04
C LEU A 62 5.34 -5.62 1.72
N ILE A 63 4.27 -6.41 1.88
CA ILE A 63 4.34 -7.77 2.44
C ILE A 63 5.15 -8.72 1.55
N TRP A 64 5.16 -8.52 0.23
CA TRP A 64 5.82 -9.44 -0.72
C TRP A 64 6.82 -8.75 -1.66
N LYS A 65 6.80 -7.41 -1.70
CA LYS A 65 7.77 -6.57 -2.41
C LYS A 65 8.15 -5.39 -1.52
N PRO A 66 9.07 -5.60 -0.57
CA PRO A 66 9.67 -4.51 0.17
C PRO A 66 10.39 -3.55 -0.80
N GLU A 67 10.21 -2.25 -0.60
CA GLU A 67 10.89 -1.19 -1.36
C GLU A 67 11.89 -0.43 -0.46
N ILE A 68 12.18 -0.99 0.73
CA ILE A 68 13.09 -0.43 1.72
C ILE A 68 13.99 -1.53 2.30
N ASP A 69 15.24 -1.18 2.57
CA ASP A 69 16.14 -2.02 3.35
C ASP A 69 15.70 -2.03 4.81
N HIS A 70 15.61 -3.21 5.40
CA HIS A 70 15.23 -3.39 6.80
C HIS A 70 16.00 -4.57 7.39
N VAL A 71 16.18 -4.55 8.71
CA VAL A 71 16.98 -5.55 9.42
C VAL A 71 16.12 -6.63 10.07
N GLU A 72 14.81 -6.40 10.16
CA GLU A 72 13.87 -7.30 10.80
C GLU A 72 12.46 -7.18 10.23
N GLU A 73 11.76 -8.31 10.07
CA GLU A 73 10.33 -8.39 9.74
C GLU A 73 9.60 -9.25 10.76
N ARG A 74 8.42 -8.81 11.18
CA ARG A 74 7.54 -9.58 12.07
C ARG A 74 6.10 -9.49 11.59
N VAL A 75 5.41 -10.62 11.65
CA VAL A 75 3.95 -10.66 11.47
C VAL A 75 3.29 -9.87 12.59
N ALA A 76 2.41 -8.94 12.23
CA ALA A 76 1.72 -8.08 13.18
C ALA A 76 0.21 -8.03 12.91
N VAL A 77 -0.56 -7.61 13.93
CA VAL A 77 -2.00 -7.40 13.80
C VAL A 77 -2.34 -5.97 14.20
N ALA A 78 -2.71 -5.16 13.22
CA ALA A 78 -3.28 -3.83 13.45
C ALA A 78 -4.75 -3.97 13.85
N ARG A 79 -5.05 -3.76 15.14
CA ARG A 79 -6.41 -3.78 15.68
C ARG A 79 -7.10 -2.45 15.43
N GLY A 80 -8.40 -2.47 15.16
CA GLY A 80 -9.17 -1.29 14.79
C GLY A 80 -9.03 -0.86 13.33
N TRP A 81 -8.38 -1.70 12.51
CA TRP A 81 -8.18 -1.48 11.07
C TRP A 81 -8.43 -2.77 10.31
N HIS A 82 -9.01 -2.70 9.12
CA HIS A 82 -9.15 -3.84 8.23
C HIS A 82 -8.82 -3.45 6.80
N ARG A 83 -8.53 -4.44 5.96
CA ARG A 83 -8.32 -4.19 4.53
C ARG A 83 -9.67 -4.07 3.82
N SER A 84 -9.84 -2.97 3.09
CA SER A 84 -11.00 -2.74 2.25
C SER A 84 -10.57 -2.15 0.91
N PHE A 85 -11.31 -2.47 -0.14
CA PHE A 85 -11.17 -1.82 -1.44
C PHE A 85 -11.85 -0.44 -1.37
N CYS A 86 -11.20 0.53 -0.73
CA CYS A 86 -11.76 1.84 -0.39
C CYS A 86 -11.03 3.04 -0.98
N MET A 87 -9.92 2.83 -1.69
CA MET A 87 -9.15 3.92 -2.32
C MET A 87 -9.37 3.94 -3.82
N ASN A 88 -9.98 5.01 -4.34
CA ASN A 88 -10.10 5.23 -5.78
C ASN A 88 -8.74 5.60 -6.37
N MET A 89 -8.37 4.95 -7.48
CA MET A 89 -7.14 5.20 -8.22
C MET A 89 -7.43 5.53 -9.67
N THR A 90 -6.79 6.58 -10.18
CA THR A 90 -6.90 7.00 -11.59
C THR A 90 -5.60 6.79 -12.38
N ARG A 91 -4.62 6.11 -11.75
CA ARG A 91 -3.29 5.76 -12.31
C ARG A 91 -2.93 4.33 -11.87
N TRP A 92 -1.98 3.69 -12.57
CA TRP A 92 -1.48 2.33 -12.32
C TRP A 92 -2.51 1.23 -12.57
N ARG A 93 -3.42 1.00 -11.61
CA ARG A 93 -4.44 -0.05 -11.70
C ARG A 93 -5.78 0.48 -12.21
N GLY A 94 -5.79 1.70 -12.74
CA GLY A 94 -6.96 2.41 -13.23
C GLY A 94 -6.56 3.57 -14.14
N THR A 95 -7.57 4.16 -14.79
CA THR A 95 -7.44 5.39 -15.58
C THR A 95 -8.45 6.42 -15.10
N LYS A 96 -8.38 7.66 -15.58
CA LYS A 96 -9.42 8.68 -15.29
C LYS A 96 -10.81 8.25 -15.79
N GLN A 97 -10.89 7.60 -16.96
CA GLN A 97 -12.13 7.14 -17.58
C GLN A 97 -12.67 5.84 -16.96
N SER A 98 -11.77 5.00 -16.44
CA SER A 98 -12.11 3.75 -15.76
C SER A 98 -11.25 3.60 -14.52
N PRO A 99 -11.65 4.28 -13.41
CA PRO A 99 -10.89 4.24 -12.17
C PRO A 99 -10.75 2.82 -11.63
N GLY A 100 -9.58 2.55 -11.08
CA GLY A 100 -9.31 1.35 -10.31
C GLY A 100 -9.73 1.55 -8.85
N LEU A 101 -9.89 0.44 -8.15
CA LEU A 101 -10.13 0.43 -6.72
C LEU A 101 -8.98 -0.31 -6.05
N MET A 102 -8.33 0.35 -5.10
CA MET A 102 -7.17 -0.17 -4.41
C MET A 102 -7.52 -0.53 -2.97
N MET A 103 -6.93 -1.63 -2.53
CA MET A 103 -7.06 -2.12 -1.18
C MET A 103 -6.20 -1.28 -0.25
N ALA A 104 -6.83 -0.58 0.67
CA ALA A 104 -6.20 0.21 1.71
C ALA A 104 -6.72 -0.21 3.10
N LEU A 105 -6.23 0.45 4.14
CA LEU A 105 -6.77 0.30 5.49
C LEU A 105 -7.99 1.19 5.67
N ASP A 106 -9.06 0.60 6.19
CA ASP A 106 -10.24 1.32 6.68
C ASP A 106 -10.48 1.01 8.16
N ARG A 107 -11.20 1.90 8.85
CA ARG A 107 -11.43 1.82 10.29
C ARG A 107 -12.29 0.59 10.65
N GLY A 108 -12.02 0.03 11.82
CA GLY A 108 -12.71 -1.14 12.37
C GLY A 108 -12.03 -2.48 12.06
N GLY A 109 -12.36 -3.52 12.83
CA GLY A 109 -11.87 -4.88 12.60
C GLY A 109 -10.40 -5.09 13.00
N GLN A 110 -9.71 -5.95 12.25
CA GLN A 110 -8.28 -6.22 12.42
C GLN A 110 -7.61 -6.59 11.09
N CYS A 111 -6.36 -6.18 10.92
CA CYS A 111 -5.55 -6.43 9.73
C CYS A 111 -4.28 -7.18 10.13
N LYS A 112 -4.05 -8.34 9.52
CA LYS A 112 -2.79 -9.07 9.65
C LYS A 112 -1.84 -8.63 8.55
N GLY A 113 -0.71 -8.05 8.93
CA GLY A 113 0.42 -7.66 8.08
C GLY A 113 1.57 -8.61 8.26
#